data_AF-X0VI03-F1
#
_entry.id   AF-X0VI03-F1
#
_cell.length_a   1.000
_cell.length_b   1.000
_cell.length_c   1.000
_cell.angle_alpha   90.00
_cell.angle_beta   90.00
_cell.angle_gamma   90.00
#
_symmetry.space_group_name_H-M   'P 1'
#
loop_
_entity.id
_entity.type
_entity.pdbx_description
1 polymer ?
#
loop_
_entity_poly.entity_id
_entity_poly.type
_entity_poly.pdbx_seq_one_letter_code
_entity_poly.pdbx_strand_id
1 'polypeptide(L)' 'IAKLISHDLTRQGAIRIMKRALEEFKIGPLKTTIPLYLKIMDDPSFLEGDFNTGFIKRFLPEEDEEEE' A
#
# COMPACT_ATOMS: atom_id res chain seq x y z
N ILE A 1 1.68 -3.97 14.14
CA ILE A 1 2.95 -4.73 14.00
C ILE A 1 4.14 -3.78 13.96
N ALA A 2 4.24 -2.86 12.99
CA ALA A 2 5.29 -1.83 12.94
C ALA A 2 4.85 -0.61 12.12
N LYS A 3 5.64 0.46 12.13
CA LYS A 3 5.52 1.63 11.23
C LYS A 3 6.77 1.67 10.33
N LEU A 4 6.57 1.76 9.03
CA LEU A 4 7.64 1.93 8.05
C LEU A 4 7.51 3.34 7.45
N ILE A 5 8.59 4.13 7.52
CA ILE A 5 8.64 5.50 7.00
C ILE A 5 9.80 5.58 6.02
N SER A 6 9.55 6.12 4.83
CA SER A 6 10.58 6.47 3.85
C SER A 6 10.70 7.99 3.71
N HIS A 7 11.86 8.45 3.25
CA HIS A 7 12.14 9.86 3.03
C HIS A 7 12.99 10.03 1.77
N ASP A 8 12.66 11.04 0.97
CA ASP A 8 13.41 11.48 -0.21
C ASP A 8 13.08 12.95 -0.49
N LEU A 9 13.88 13.62 -1.30
CA LEU A 9 13.60 15.00 -1.74
C LEU A 9 12.38 15.09 -2.68
N THR A 10 11.99 13.97 -3.29
CA THR A 10 10.87 13.89 -4.22
C THR A 10 9.87 12.83 -3.80
N ARG A 11 8.58 13.10 -4.06
CA ARG A 11 7.50 12.11 -3.82
C ARG A 11 7.79 10.78 -4.52
N GLN A 12 8.22 10.86 -5.78
CA GLN A 12 8.58 9.69 -6.58
C GLN A 12 9.74 8.90 -5.96
N GLY A 13 10.76 9.57 -5.41
CA GLY A 13 11.85 8.88 -4.71
C GLY A 13 11.41 8.23 -3.41
N ALA A 14 10.57 8.90 -2.62
CA ALA A 14 10.05 8.34 -1.37
C ALA A 14 9.20 7.09 -1.64
N ILE A 15 8.41 7.08 -2.72
CA ILE A 15 7.64 5.92 -3.17
C ILE A 15 8.56 4.77 -3.61
N ARG A 16 9.59 5.05 -4.42
CA ARG A 16 10.58 4.01 -4.83
C ARG A 16 11.28 3.37 -3.62
N ILE A 17 11.69 4.18 -2.65
CA ILE A 17 12.32 3.69 -1.40
C ILE A 17 11.31 2.84 -0.60
N MET A 18 10.07 3.31 -0.46
CA MET A 18 9.02 2.58 0.25
C MET A 18 8.73 1.23 -0.39
N LYS A 19 8.61 1.18 -1.72
CA LYS A 19 8.36 -0.07 -2.46
C LYS A 19 9.46 -1.09 -2.19
N ARG A 20 10.73 -0.71 -2.37
CA ARG A 20 11.87 -1.57 -2.06
C ARG A 20 11.86 -2.05 -0.60
N ALA A 21 11.63 -1.13 0.34
CA ALA A 21 11.58 -1.46 1.75
C ALA A 21 10.47 -2.47 2.07
N LEU A 22 9.28 -2.34 1.46
CA LEU A 22 8.17 -3.28 1.60
C LEU A 22 8.48 -4.67 1.00
N GLU A 23 9.20 -4.75 -0.13
CA GLU A 23 9.60 -6.02 -0.75
C GLU A 23 10.56 -6.83 0.15
N GLU A 24 11.49 -6.12 0.80
CA GLU A 24 12.47 -6.66 1.73
C GLU A 24 11.87 -6.91 3.14
N PHE A 25 10.75 -6.27 3.48
CA PHE A 25 10.14 -6.39 4.81
C PHE A 25 9.47 -7.76 4.99
N LYS A 26 10.08 -8.62 5.80
CA LYS A 26 9.53 -9.94 6.16
C LYS A 26 9.00 -9.92 7.59
N ILE A 27 7.72 -10.27 7.72
CA ILE A 27 7.04 -10.50 8.99
C ILE A 27 6.35 -11.85 8.86
N GLY A 28 6.60 -12.75 9.81
CA GLY A 28 5.95 -14.05 9.90
C GLY A 28 5.75 -14.45 11.37
N PRO A 29 4.89 -15.44 11.66
CA PRO A 29 4.13 -16.29 10.72
C PRO A 29 2.77 -15.71 10.28
N LEU A 30 2.43 -14.50 10.71
CA LEU A 30 1.12 -13.88 10.50
C LEU A 30 0.98 -13.25 9.11
N LYS A 31 -0.22 -13.30 8.53
CA LYS A 31 -0.56 -12.49 7.35
C LYS A 31 -0.41 -11.00 7.68
N THR A 32 0.07 -10.23 6.71
CA THR A 32 0.27 -8.78 6.87
C THR A 32 -0.34 -8.00 5.72
N THR A 33 -0.41 -6.68 5.89
CA THR A 33 -0.88 -5.73 4.88
C THR A 33 0.21 -5.31 3.88
N ILE A 34 1.40 -5.91 3.93
CA ILE A 34 2.50 -5.61 2.99
C ILE A 34 2.07 -5.77 1.52
N PRO A 35 1.35 -6.85 1.11
CA PRO A 35 0.90 -6.98 -0.28
C PRO A 35 -0.05 -5.88 -0.74
N LEU A 36 -0.91 -5.37 0.17
CA LEU A 36 -1.81 -4.25 -0.12
C LEU A 36 -1.00 -2.97 -0.40
N TYR A 37 -0.03 -2.66 0.47
CA TYR A 37 0.79 -1.46 0.29
C TYR A 37 1.65 -1.54 -0.98
N LEU A 38 2.16 -2.72 -1.37
CA LEU A 38 2.86 -2.88 -2.65
C LEU A 38 1.97 -2.55 -3.84
N LYS A 39 0.71 -3.02 -3.85
CA LYS A 39 -0.26 -2.66 -4.91
C LYS A 39 -0.53 -1.17 -4.95
N ILE A 40 -0.66 -0.51 -3.80
CA ILE A 40 -0.87 0.94 -3.72
C ILE A 40 0.35 1.71 -4.27
N MET A 41 1.57 1.27 -3.98
CA MET A 41 2.79 1.92 -4.50
C MET A 41 2.92 1.82 -6.02
N ASP A 42 2.25 0.84 -6.65
CA ASP A 42 2.23 0.63 -8.10
C ASP A 42 1.01 1.25 -8.80
N ASP A 43 0.06 1.80 -8.06
CA ASP A 43 -1.18 2.36 -8.62
C ASP A 43 -0.93 3.74 -9.26
N PRO A 44 -1.35 3.98 -10.52
CA PRO A 44 -1.16 5.26 -11.19
C PRO A 44 -1.83 6.44 -10.48
N SER A 45 -3.03 6.28 -9.93
CA SER A 45 -3.70 7.34 -9.17
C SER A 45 -2.90 7.68 -7.91
N PHE A 46 -2.32 6.68 -7.25
CA PHE A 46 -1.38 6.93 -6.15
C PHE A 46 -0.11 7.60 -6.66
N LEU A 47 0.51 7.20 -7.77
CA LEU A 47 1.73 7.81 -8.30
C LEU A 47 1.54 9.28 -8.73
N GLU A 48 0.38 9.62 -9.28
CA GLU A 48 0.03 11.00 -9.67
C GLU A 48 -0.50 11.84 -8.49
N GLY A 49 -0.90 11.21 -7.39
CA GLY A 49 -1.50 11.90 -6.25
C GLY A 49 -2.98 12.25 -6.46
N ASP A 50 -3.63 11.63 -7.44
CA ASP A 50 -5.04 11.83 -7.79
C ASP A 50 -5.95 10.80 -7.10
N PHE A 51 -6.23 11.01 -5.82
CA PHE A 51 -7.07 10.11 -5.03
C PHE A 51 -7.79 10.82 -3.89
N ASN A 52 -8.83 10.18 -3.33
CA ASN A 52 -9.63 10.70 -2.23
C ASN A 52 -9.74 9.69 -1.07
N THR A 53 -10.52 10.03 -0.04
CA THR A 53 -10.71 9.16 1.14
C THR A 53 -11.32 7.79 0.83
N GLY A 54 -11.99 7.63 -0.32
CA GLY A 54 -12.55 6.37 -0.79
C GLY A 54 -11.57 5.50 -1.59
N PHE A 55 -10.33 5.96 -1.83
CA PHE A 55 -9.34 5.28 -2.68
C PHE A 55 -9.09 3.82 -2.31
N ILE A 56 -8.97 3.53 -1.02
CA ILE A 56 -8.63 2.19 -0.52
C ILE A 56 -9.68 1.15 -0.88
N LYS A 57 -10.95 1.54 -1.07
CA LYS A 57 -12.04 0.62 -1.44
C LYS A 57 -11.78 -0.14 -2.74
N ARG A 58 -10.96 0.42 -3.64
CA ARG A 58 -10.58 -0.21 -4.93
C ARG A 58 -9.66 -1.43 -4.76
N PHE A 59 -9.00 -1.56 -3.60
CA PHE A 59 -8.03 -2.62 -3.32
C PHE A 59 -8.55 -3.67 -2.35
N LEU A 60 -9.69 -3.39 -1.72
CA LEU A 60 -10.39 -4.36 -0.91
C LEU A 60 -11.18 -5.28 -1.86
N PRO A 61 -11.29 -6.58 -1.54
CA PRO A 61 -12.29 -7.40 -2.21
C PRO A 61 -13.66 -6.73 -2.05
N GLU A 62 -14.54 -6.89 -3.04
CA GLU A 62 -15.96 -6.62 -2.81
C GLU A 62 -16.33 -7.39 -1.55
N GLU A 63 -16.93 -6.71 -0.58
CA GLU A 63 -17.52 -7.40 0.56
C GLU A 63 -18.44 -8.44 -0.07
N ASP A 64 -18.08 -9.73 0.05
CA ASP A 64 -19.07 -10.79 -0.13
C ASP A 64 -20.26 -10.30 0.68
N GLU A 65 -21.41 -10.18 0.01
CA GLU A 65 -22.69 -9.97 0.66
C GLU A 65 -22.73 -10.95 1.83
N GLU A 66 -22.42 -10.50 3.05
CA GLU A 66 -22.69 -11.29 4.25
C GLU A 66 -24.21 -11.31 4.33
N GLU A 67 -24.74 -12.34 3.68
CA GLU A 67 -25.93 -13.12 3.96
C GLU A 67 -26.61 -12.67 5.27
N GLU A 68 -27.82 -12.12 5.14
CA GLU A 68 -28.79 -12.03 6.26
C GLU A 68 -29.06 -13.40 6.89
#